data_AF-A0AAJ3R9K0-F1
#
_entry.id   AF-A0AAJ3R9K0-F1
#
_cell.length_a   1.000
_cell.length_b   1.000
_cell.length_c   1.000
_cell.angle_alpha   90.00
_cell.angle_beta   90.00
_cell.angle_gamma   90.00
#
_symmetry.space_group_name_H-M   'P 1'
#
loop_
_entity.id
_entity.type
_entity.pdbx_description
1 polymer ?
#
loop_
_entity_poly.entity_id
_entity_poly.type
_entity_poly.pdbx_seq_one_letter_code
_entity_poly.pdbx_strand_id
1 'polypeptide(L)' 'MDMEFKEDDYVMVVHPDYPELHGLARVIKPRNQIIRIELCGDKTRWLASTEFLRHASEEEIRAASKS' A
#
# COMPACT_ATOMS: atom_id res chain seq x y z
N MET A 1 13.61 -6.63 -15.09
CA MET A 1 12.36 -5.95 -14.74
C MET A 1 12.47 -5.62 -13.27
N ASP A 2 12.88 -4.40 -12.96
CA ASP A 2 12.84 -3.90 -11.60
C ASP A 2 11.39 -3.87 -11.15
N MET A 3 11.06 -4.63 -10.10
CA MET A 3 9.74 -4.56 -9.48
C MET A 3 9.63 -3.22 -8.78
N GLU A 4 8.63 -2.42 -9.16
CA GLU A 4 8.36 -1.09 -8.61
C GLU A 4 8.11 -1.12 -7.10
N PHE A 5 7.56 -2.24 -6.59
CA PHE A 5 7.30 -2.45 -5.17
C PHE A 5 7.92 -3.75 -4.68
N LYS A 6 8.43 -3.76 -3.44
CA LYS A 6 9.02 -4.92 -2.77
C LYS A 6 8.17 -5.40 -1.61
N GLU A 7 8.38 -6.66 -1.20
CA GLU A 7 7.77 -7.20 0.01
C GLU A 7 8.19 -6.37 1.23
N ASP A 8 7.24 -6.14 2.15
CA ASP A 8 7.34 -5.26 3.31
C ASP A 8 7.52 -3.75 3.03
N ASP A 9 7.46 -3.31 1.76
CA ASP A 9 7.38 -1.88 1.45
C ASP A 9 6.07 -1.27 1.99
N TYR A 10 6.17 -0.04 2.48
CA TYR A 10 5.00 0.77 2.83
C TYR A 10 4.56 1.60 1.63
N VAL A 11 3.29 1.46 1.27
CA VAL A 11 2.66 2.13 0.15
C VAL A 11 1.40 2.84 0.60
N MET A 12 1.07 3.93 -0.07
CA MET A 12 -0.21 4.60 0.06
C MET A 12 -1.12 4.14 -1.06
N VAL A 13 -2.31 3.66 -0.68
CA VAL A 13 -3.37 3.35 -1.62
C VAL A 13 -4.11 4.64 -1.95
N VAL A 14 -4.17 5.01 -3.22
CA VAL A 14 -4.88 6.20 -3.69
C VAL A 14 -5.82 5.78 -4.81
N HIS A 15 -6.99 5.27 -4.44
CA HIS A 15 -8.01 4.86 -5.39
C HIS A 15 -9.08 5.96 -5.54
N PRO A 16 -9.31 6.52 -6.75
CA PRO A 16 -10.27 7.61 -6.94
C PRO A 16 -11.72 7.16 -6.69
N ASP A 17 -12.08 5.94 -7.07
CA ASP A 17 -13.45 5.42 -6.91
C ASP A 17 -13.75 4.78 -5.53
N TYR A 18 -12.72 4.50 -4.73
CA TYR A 18 -12.84 3.82 -3.44
C TYR A 18 -12.03 4.56 -2.36
N PRO A 19 -12.46 5.77 -1.96
CA PRO A 19 -11.76 6.57 -0.95
C PRO A 19 -11.67 5.88 0.42
N GLU A 20 -12.56 4.93 0.72
CA GLU A 20 -12.52 4.11 1.93
C GLU A 20 -11.31 3.16 1.97
N LEU A 21 -10.74 2.83 0.81
CA LEU A 21 -9.52 2.04 0.70
C LEU A 21 -8.26 2.92 0.75
N HIS A 22 -8.42 4.25 0.78
CA HIS A 22 -7.29 5.17 0.86
C HIS A 22 -6.65 5.06 2.24
N GLY A 23 -5.41 4.61 2.27
CA GLY A 23 -4.64 4.54 3.50
C GLY A 23 -3.26 3.94 3.30
N LEU A 24 -2.49 3.96 4.40
CA LEU A 24 -1.21 3.28 4.45
C LEU A 24 -1.42 1.78 4.41
N ALA A 25 -0.68 1.10 3.55
CA ALA A 25 -0.67 -0.33 3.44
C ALA A 25 0.75 -0.87 3.37
N ARG A 26 0.92 -2.11 3.77
CA ARG A 26 2.18 -2.85 3.63
C ARG A 26 2.06 -3.86 2.50
N VAL A 27 3.08 -3.95 1.65
CA VAL A 27 3.14 -4.94 0.58
C VAL A 27 3.44 -6.31 1.18
N ILE A 28 2.50 -7.24 1.01
CA ILE A 28 2.64 -8.63 1.48
C ILE A 28 3.21 -9.51 0.38
N LYS A 29 2.86 -9.24 -0.88
CA LYS A 29 3.38 -10.02 -2.00
C LYS A 29 3.46 -9.15 -3.26
N PRO A 30 4.67 -8.80 -3.72
CA PRO A 30 4.82 -8.15 -5.00
C PRO A 30 4.50 -9.13 -6.14
N ARG A 31 3.81 -8.64 -7.16
CA ARG A 31 3.67 -9.25 -8.50
C ARG A 31 3.81 -8.11 -9.52
N ASN A 32 3.86 -8.43 -10.81
CA ASN A 32 4.09 -7.42 -11.86
C ASN A 32 3.09 -6.25 -11.86
N GLN A 33 1.78 -6.52 -11.95
CA GLN A 33 0.76 -5.48 -12.12
C GLN A 33 -0.23 -5.38 -10.96
N ILE A 34 -0.41 -6.47 -10.21
CA ILE A 34 -1.36 -6.52 -9.10
C ILE A 34 -0.61 -7.02 -7.88
N ILE A 35 -0.43 -6.15 -6.90
CA ILE A 35 0.27 -6.52 -5.67
C ILE A 35 -0.73 -6.78 -4.55
N ARG A 36 -0.35 -7.69 -3.65
CA ARG A 36 -1.14 -7.97 -2.45
C ARG A 36 -0.66 -7.07 -1.33
N ILE A 37 -1.58 -6.31 -0.76
CA ILE A 37 -1.32 -5.35 0.31
C ILE A 37 -2.16 -5.67 1.55
N GLU A 38 -1.71 -5.18 2.69
CA GLU A 38 -2.41 -5.22 3.97
C GLU A 38 -2.53 -3.79 4.50
N LEU A 39 -3.75 -3.27 4.59
CA LEU A 39 -4.04 -1.94 5.10
C LEU A 39 -3.65 -1.87 6.58
N CYS A 40 -2.86 -0.86 6.97
CA CYS A 40 -2.36 -0.75 8.35
C CYS A 40 -3.47 -0.43 9.36
N GLY A 41 -4.53 0.27 8.94
CA GLY A 41 -5.60 0.73 9.84
C GLY A 41 -6.48 -0.41 10.38
N ASP A 42 -6.83 -1.37 9.53
CA ASP A 42 -7.78 -2.45 9.85
C ASP A 42 -7.22 -3.86 9.59
N LYS A 43 -5.97 -3.97 9.13
CA LYS A 43 -5.30 -5.22 8.71
C LYS A 43 -6.06 -5.96 7.61
N THR A 44 -6.93 -5.28 6.87
CA THR A 44 -7.63 -5.86 5.73
C THR A 44 -6.64 -6.11 4.60
N ARG A 45 -6.73 -7.30 4.01
CA ARG A 45 -5.87 -7.70 2.89
C ARG A 45 -6.58 -7.44 1.58
N TRP A 46 -5.92 -6.72 0.69
CA TRP A 46 -6.48 -6.31 -0.60
C TRP A 46 -5.53 -6.63 -1.76
N LEU A 47 -6.07 -6.70 -2.97
CA LEU A 47 -5.32 -6.78 -4.23
C LEU A 47 -5.46 -5.45 -4.96
N ALA A 48 -4.36 -4.70 -5.09
CA ALA A 48 -4.36 -3.40 -5.73
C ALA A 48 -3.50 -3.42 -6.99
N SER A 49 -3.94 -2.70 -8.03
CA SER A 49 -3.10 -2.41 -9.20
C SER A 49 -2.00 -1.43 -8.79
N THR A 50 -0.80 -1.60 -9.33
CA THR A 50 0.35 -0.74 -9.03
C THR A 50 0.09 0.73 -9.40
N GLU A 51 -0.80 1.00 -10.36
CA GLU A 51 -1.18 2.36 -10.77
C GLU A 51 -1.89 3.17 -9.68
N PHE A 52 -2.53 2.50 -8.71
CA PHE A 52 -3.22 3.13 -7.59
C PHE A 52 -2.36 3.16 -6.32
N LEU A 53 -1.08 2.83 -6.45
CA LEU A 53 -0.14 2.75 -5.36
C LEU A 53 0.99 3.74 -5.57
N ARG A 54 1.41 4.35 -4.48
CA ARG A 54 2.67 5.11 -4.42
C ARG A 54 3.44 4.70 -3.19
N HIS A 55 4.76 4.85 -3.22
CA HIS A 55 5.53 4.71 -1.99
C HIS A 55 5.03 5.71 -0.93
N ALA A 56 4.86 5.22 0.28
CA ALA A 56 4.52 6.06 1.41
C ALA A 56 5.73 6.92 1.79
N SER A 57 5.49 8.16 2.19
CA SER A 57 6.55 9.01 2.74
C SER A 57 6.91 8.55 4.16
N GLU A 58 8.11 8.91 4.63
CA GLU A 58 8.49 8.63 6.02
C GLU A 58 7.51 9.24 7.03
N GLU A 59 6.94 10.40 6.72
CA GLU A 59 5.96 11.06 7.59
C GLU A 59 4.67 10.25 7.73
N GLU A 60 4.18 9.67 6.62
CA GLU A 60 2.98 8.82 6.61
C GLU A 60 3.21 7.53 7.39
N ILE A 61 4.38 6.91 7.23
CA ILE A 61 4.77 5.69 7.97
C ILE A 61 4.87 6.00 9.47
N ARG A 62 5.50 7.13 9.84
CA ARG A 62 5.61 7.58 11.24
C ARG A 62 4.26 7.92 11.85
N ALA A 63 3.34 8.51 11.09
CA ALA A 63 2.00 8.83 11.57
C ALA A 63 1.22 7.55 11.90
N ALA A 64 1.30 6.52 11.06
CA ALA A 64 0.65 5.24 11.30
C ALA A 64 1.29 4.43 12.44
N SER A 65 2.60 4.58 12.67
CA SER A 65 3.33 3.86 13.73
C SER A 65 3.13 4.44 15.13
N LYS A 66 2.55 5.64 15.25
CA LYS A 66 2.35 6.35 16.52
C LYS A 66 0.98 6.11 17.17
N SER A 67 0.14 5.26 16.58
CA SER A 67 -1.21 4.99 17.09
C SER A 67 -1.31 3.73 17.94
#